data_AF-A0A954SR79-F1
#
_entry.id   AF-A0A954SR79-F1
#
_cell.length_a   1.000
_cell.length_b   1.000
_cell.length_c   1.000
_cell.angle_alpha   90.00
_cell.angle_beta   90.00
_cell.angle_gamma   90.00
#
_symmetry.space_group_name_H-M   'P 1'
#
loop_
_entity.id
_entity.type
_entity.pdbx_description
1 polymer ?
#
loop_
_entity_poly.entity_id
_entity_poly.type
_entity_poly.pdbx_seq_one_letter_code
_entity_poly.pdbx_strand_id
1 'polypeptide(L)'
;LFRNILTDNRSVTDLLDANYTFVNKRLADHYGIPDVKGNEFQRVNYPDDRRGGILTHASILMLTSNPTRTSPVKRGKWILENLLNEPPPPPPPNVEALQEDEKAVSSGSLRQRLEIHRAKAVCASCHDRMDPLGFGLENFDGIGAWRDKDGEFPIDPSGELPDGEKFSTPAELRKILVGQKEKFLRCAAEKLLTYALGRGVESSDQCALDNICRATAEDDYRLSRLILEVVSSVPFTHRAAPAKGAE
;
A
#
# COMPACT_ATOMS: atom_id res chain seq x y z
N LEU A 1 11.41 7.56 6.55
CA LEU A 1 10.96 7.94 5.19
C LEU A 1 10.07 9.18 5.21
N PHE A 2 8.83 9.10 5.69
CA PHE A 2 7.88 10.23 5.66
C PHE A 2 8.44 11.55 6.22
N ARG A 3 9.10 11.53 7.39
CA ARG A 3 9.73 12.73 7.96
C ARG A 3 10.67 13.43 6.98
N ASN A 4 11.49 12.67 6.24
CA ASN A 4 12.41 13.22 5.26
C ASN A 4 11.69 13.80 4.04
N ILE A 5 10.64 13.12 3.55
CA ILE A 5 9.80 13.65 2.47
C ILE A 5 9.19 14.99 2.88
N LEU A 6 8.74 15.11 4.13
CA LEU A 6 8.18 16.35 4.66
C LEU A 6 9.24 17.45 4.85
N THR A 7 10.35 17.17 5.53
CA THR A 7 11.36 18.20 5.86
C THR A 7 12.11 18.70 4.64
N ASP A 8 12.38 17.82 3.68
CA ASP A 8 13.18 18.15 2.49
C ASP A 8 12.29 18.50 1.29
N ASN A 9 10.98 18.63 1.53
CA ASN A 9 9.97 18.86 0.51
C ASN A 9 10.13 17.96 -0.72
N ARG A 10 10.22 16.64 -0.50
CA ARG A 10 10.33 15.68 -1.60
C ARG A 10 8.95 15.41 -2.22
N SER A 11 8.97 14.76 -3.37
CA SER A 11 7.75 14.24 -3.98
C SER A 11 7.04 13.31 -3.02
N VAL A 12 5.72 13.41 -2.90
CA VAL A 12 4.91 12.44 -2.14
C VAL A 12 4.99 11.04 -2.77
N THR A 13 5.28 10.94 -4.07
CA THR A 13 5.45 9.66 -4.78
C THR A 13 6.70 8.89 -4.36
N ASP A 14 7.65 9.53 -3.66
CA ASP A 14 8.78 8.82 -3.00
C ASP A 14 8.27 7.76 -2.01
N LEU A 15 7.06 7.89 -1.49
CA LEU A 15 6.44 6.86 -0.66
C LEU A 15 6.26 5.53 -1.42
N LEU A 16 6.14 5.53 -2.75
CA LEU A 16 5.93 4.31 -3.53
C LEU A 16 7.22 3.54 -3.81
N ASP A 17 8.32 4.24 -4.13
CA ASP A 17 9.54 3.58 -4.63
C ASP A 17 10.85 4.27 -4.24
N ALA A 18 10.90 4.99 -3.10
CA ALA A 18 12.16 5.48 -2.59
C ALA A 18 13.20 4.35 -2.47
N ASN A 19 14.35 4.52 -3.12
CA ASN A 19 15.49 3.59 -3.08
C ASN A 19 16.36 3.73 -1.80
N TYR A 20 15.86 4.45 -0.81
CA TYR A 20 16.52 4.70 0.46
C TYR A 20 15.53 4.54 1.61
N THR A 21 16.07 4.31 2.80
CA THR A 21 15.29 4.22 4.03
C THR A 21 16.07 4.77 5.21
N PHE A 22 15.47 4.68 6.39
CA PHE A 22 16.07 5.09 7.65
C PHE A 22 16.05 3.89 8.60
N VAL A 23 17.22 3.43 9.00
CA VAL A 23 17.38 2.25 9.86
C VAL A 23 18.45 2.51 10.91
N ASN A 24 18.30 1.89 12.08
CA ASN A 24 19.41 1.68 13.01
C ASN A 24 19.99 0.27 12.82
N LYS A 25 21.00 -0.12 13.60
CA LYS A 25 21.63 -1.45 13.44
C LYS A 25 20.60 -2.59 13.48
N ARG A 26 19.71 -2.61 14.48
CA ARG A 26 18.74 -3.70 14.65
C ARG A 26 17.82 -3.87 13.44
N LEU A 27 17.31 -2.76 12.90
CA LEU A 27 16.43 -2.82 11.72
C LEU A 27 17.22 -3.10 10.44
N ALA A 28 18.46 -2.64 10.34
CA ALA A 28 19.36 -2.95 9.23
C ALA A 28 19.66 -4.45 9.16
N ASP A 29 19.98 -5.07 10.30
CA ASP A 29 20.18 -6.54 10.40
C ASP A 29 18.92 -7.29 9.92
N HIS A 30 17.73 -6.85 10.35
CA HIS A 30 16.44 -7.43 9.91
C HIS A 30 16.18 -7.25 8.42
N TYR A 31 16.62 -6.13 7.84
CA TYR A 31 16.46 -5.85 6.42
C TYR A 31 17.54 -6.47 5.54
N GLY A 32 18.63 -6.98 6.11
CA GLY A 32 19.81 -7.44 5.38
C GLY A 32 20.66 -6.30 4.80
N ILE A 33 20.64 -5.11 5.44
CA ILE A 33 21.43 -3.95 5.02
C ILE A 33 22.77 -3.95 5.78
N PRO A 34 23.91 -4.07 5.08
CA PRO A 34 25.22 -4.10 5.74
C PRO A 34 25.65 -2.72 6.27
N ASP A 35 26.71 -2.71 7.08
CA ASP A 35 27.48 -1.51 7.46
C ASP A 35 26.76 -0.44 8.29
N VAL A 36 25.56 -0.71 8.82
CA VAL A 36 24.86 0.19 9.75
C VAL A 36 25.27 -0.11 11.20
N LYS A 37 25.65 0.92 11.95
CA LYS A 37 26.10 0.81 13.35
C LYS A 37 25.30 1.71 14.28
N GLY A 38 25.18 1.33 15.55
CA GLY A 38 24.54 2.13 16.59
C GLY A 38 23.01 2.08 16.60
N ASN A 39 22.43 2.79 17.57
CA ASN A 39 20.99 2.77 17.85
C ASN A 39 20.22 3.87 17.13
N GLU A 40 20.92 4.89 16.62
CA GLU A 40 20.34 6.01 15.89
C GLU A 40 19.92 5.61 14.47
N PHE A 41 18.81 6.18 14.02
CA PHE A 41 18.34 6.00 12.66
C PHE A 41 19.21 6.79 11.67
N GLN A 42 19.73 6.09 10.67
CA GLN A 42 20.60 6.63 9.63
C GLN A 42 19.94 6.45 8.27
N ARG A 43 20.10 7.45 7.40
CA ARG A 43 19.68 7.32 6.00
C ARG A 43 20.64 6.38 5.27
N VAL A 44 20.10 5.36 4.63
CA VAL A 44 20.85 4.39 3.83
C VAL A 44 20.13 4.12 2.52
N ASN A 45 20.88 3.84 1.46
CA ASN A 45 20.30 3.30 0.24
C ASN A 45 20.07 1.80 0.40
N TYR A 46 19.03 1.25 -0.21
CA TYR A 46 18.87 -0.19 -0.28
C TYR A 46 20.01 -0.79 -1.13
N PRO A 47 20.56 -1.96 -0.74
CA PRO A 47 21.66 -2.59 -1.45
C PRO A 47 21.22 -3.23 -2.78
N ASP A 48 19.92 -3.45 -2.95
CA ASP A 48 19.28 -4.05 -4.13
C ASP A 48 17.84 -3.52 -4.27
N ASP A 49 17.09 -4.09 -5.22
CA ASP A 49 15.73 -3.69 -5.57
C ASP A 49 14.63 -4.46 -4.82
N ARG A 50 14.98 -5.38 -3.90
CA ARG A 50 13.98 -6.14 -3.13
C ARG A 50 13.09 -5.19 -2.34
N ARG A 51 13.69 -4.14 -1.76
CA ARG A 51 12.99 -3.11 -0.98
C ARG A 51 12.94 -1.78 -1.72
N GLY A 52 11.89 -1.03 -1.46
CA GLY A 52 11.60 0.28 -2.01
C GLY A 52 10.29 0.82 -1.44
N GLY A 53 10.25 2.12 -1.15
CA GLY A 53 9.07 2.81 -0.62
C GLY A 53 8.48 2.20 0.67
N ILE A 54 7.26 2.62 1.00
CA ILE A 54 6.54 2.15 2.20
C ILE A 54 5.99 0.75 2.05
N LEU A 55 5.76 0.28 0.82
CA LEU A 55 5.14 -1.02 0.55
C LEU A 55 5.97 -2.18 1.12
N THR A 56 7.29 -2.00 1.15
CA THR A 56 8.25 -3.01 1.61
C THR A 56 8.77 -2.76 3.03
N HIS A 57 8.18 -1.82 3.76
CA HIS A 57 8.48 -1.61 5.17
C HIS A 57 7.91 -2.75 6.02
N ALA A 58 8.71 -3.27 6.95
CA ALA A 58 8.26 -4.30 7.90
C ALA A 58 7.02 -3.89 8.69
N SER A 59 6.85 -2.60 9.00
CA SER A 59 5.65 -2.11 9.69
C SER A 59 4.37 -2.34 8.88
N ILE A 60 4.41 -2.13 7.55
CA ILE A 60 3.27 -2.33 6.66
C ILE A 60 3.07 -3.83 6.39
N LEU A 61 4.16 -4.56 6.15
CA LEU A 61 4.13 -6.01 5.91
C LEU A 61 3.56 -6.77 7.12
N MET A 62 3.88 -6.32 8.33
CA MET A 62 3.33 -6.84 9.58
C MET A 62 1.88 -6.44 9.80
N LEU A 63 1.53 -5.17 9.59
CA LEU A 63 0.15 -4.68 9.69
C LEU A 63 -0.81 -5.45 8.78
N THR A 64 -0.32 -5.89 7.62
CA THR A 64 -1.08 -6.60 6.59
C THR A 64 -0.93 -8.11 6.65
N SER A 65 -0.43 -8.66 7.75
CA SER A 65 -0.31 -10.10 8.00
C SER A 65 -1.28 -10.59 9.08
N ASN A 66 -1.37 -11.91 9.25
CA ASN A 66 -2.00 -12.56 10.40
C ASN A 66 -0.94 -12.86 11.47
N PRO A 67 -1.32 -13.12 12.74
CA PRO A 67 -0.36 -13.42 13.80
C PRO A 67 0.61 -14.58 13.49
N THR A 68 0.15 -15.57 12.71
CA THR A 68 0.90 -16.80 12.42
C THR A 68 1.36 -16.94 10.97
N ARG A 69 0.93 -16.05 10.05
CA ARG A 69 1.24 -16.16 8.62
C ARG A 69 1.04 -14.85 7.86
N THR A 70 1.61 -14.77 6.66
CA THR A 70 1.31 -13.70 5.69
C THR A 70 -0.15 -13.73 5.24
N SER A 71 -0.62 -12.65 4.61
CA SER A 71 -1.96 -12.59 4.02
C SER A 71 -1.94 -11.79 2.71
N PRO A 72 -1.86 -12.45 1.55
CA PRO A 72 -1.97 -11.82 0.24
C PRO A 72 -3.24 -10.95 0.12
N VAL A 73 -4.36 -11.47 0.61
CA VAL A 73 -5.65 -10.78 0.64
C VAL A 73 -5.56 -9.45 1.39
N LYS A 74 -5.01 -9.42 2.62
CA LYS A 74 -4.88 -8.19 3.40
C LYS A 74 -3.87 -7.22 2.80
N ARG A 75 -2.76 -7.73 2.24
CA ARG A 75 -1.74 -6.92 1.55
C ARG A 75 -2.32 -6.23 0.32
N GLY A 76 -2.98 -6.98 -0.55
CA GLY A 76 -3.67 -6.46 -1.72
C GLY A 76 -4.76 -5.47 -1.37
N LYS A 77 -5.60 -5.79 -0.36
CA LYS A 77 -6.63 -4.89 0.13
C LYS A 77 -6.02 -3.56 0.56
N TRP A 78 -4.94 -3.63 1.35
CA TRP A 78 -4.28 -2.44 1.86
C TRP A 78 -3.74 -1.56 0.73
N ILE A 79 -3.15 -2.16 -0.31
CA ILE A 79 -2.70 -1.42 -1.51
C ILE A 79 -3.88 -0.72 -2.19
N LEU A 80 -4.95 -1.45 -2.49
CA LEU A 80 -6.13 -0.89 -3.15
C LEU A 80 -6.75 0.27 -2.34
N GLU A 81 -6.92 0.09 -1.03
CA GLU A 81 -7.57 1.03 -0.14
C GLU A 81 -6.69 2.23 0.26
N ASN A 82 -5.38 2.03 0.42
CA ASN A 82 -4.49 3.05 0.97
C ASN A 82 -3.59 3.71 -0.06
N LEU A 83 -3.37 3.06 -1.21
CA LEU A 83 -2.55 3.63 -2.29
C LEU A 83 -3.37 4.01 -3.52
N LEU A 84 -4.49 3.34 -3.83
CA LEU A 84 -5.19 3.56 -5.10
C LEU A 84 -6.60 4.17 -4.93
N ASN A 85 -7.10 4.26 -3.70
CA ASN A 85 -8.48 4.65 -3.39
C ASN A 85 -9.55 3.79 -4.10
N GLU A 86 -9.28 2.50 -4.24
CA GLU A 86 -10.16 1.53 -4.88
C GLU A 86 -10.51 0.39 -3.89
N PRO A 87 -11.08 0.69 -2.71
CA PRO A 87 -11.32 -0.35 -1.70
C PRO A 87 -12.18 -1.49 -2.29
N PRO A 88 -11.80 -2.76 -2.05
CA PRO A 88 -12.62 -3.89 -2.49
C PRO A 88 -13.96 -3.90 -1.74
N PRO A 89 -15.04 -4.44 -2.34
CA PRO A 89 -16.33 -4.55 -1.66
C PRO A 89 -16.20 -5.42 -0.41
N PRO A 90 -17.13 -5.27 0.57
CA PRO A 90 -17.13 -6.14 1.74
C PRO A 90 -17.28 -7.61 1.34
N PRO A 91 -16.67 -8.54 2.10
CA PRO A 91 -16.79 -9.96 1.81
C PRO A 91 -18.27 -10.40 1.89
N PRO A 92 -18.71 -11.36 1.06
CA PRO A 92 -20.05 -11.92 1.18
C PRO A 92 -20.29 -12.50 2.59
N PRO A 93 -21.53 -12.45 3.10
CA PRO A 93 -21.87 -13.12 4.36
C PRO A 93 -21.65 -14.64 4.22
N ASN A 94 -21.25 -15.30 5.32
CA ASN A 94 -21.07 -16.76 5.44
C ASN A 94 -19.93 -17.40 4.60
N VAL A 95 -18.85 -16.66 4.30
CA VAL A 95 -17.64 -17.26 3.73
C VAL A 95 -16.77 -17.86 4.84
N GLU A 96 -16.48 -19.15 4.76
CA GLU A 96 -15.54 -19.81 5.67
C GLU A 96 -14.13 -19.26 5.48
N ALA A 97 -13.44 -18.99 6.59
CA ALA A 97 -12.05 -18.58 6.56
C ALA A 97 -11.17 -19.71 5.98
N LEU A 98 -10.05 -19.35 5.37
CA LEU A 98 -9.01 -20.31 5.01
C LEU A 98 -8.60 -21.10 6.25
N GLN A 99 -8.68 -22.44 6.17
CA GLN A 99 -8.32 -23.32 7.28
C GLN A 99 -6.86 -23.07 7.71
N GLU A 100 -6.67 -22.98 9.03
CA GLU A 100 -5.40 -22.61 9.66
C GLU A 100 -4.64 -23.82 10.23
N ASP A 101 -5.12 -25.04 10.01
CA ASP A 101 -4.54 -26.24 10.60
C ASP A 101 -3.24 -26.68 9.89
N GLU A 102 -2.35 -27.35 10.65
CA GLU A 102 -1.02 -27.76 10.17
C GLU A 102 -1.09 -28.64 8.91
N LYS A 103 -2.17 -29.42 8.76
CA LYS A 103 -2.42 -30.24 7.56
C LYS A 103 -2.69 -29.38 6.33
N ALA A 104 -3.49 -28.33 6.44
CA ALA A 104 -3.68 -27.38 5.35
C ALA A 104 -2.40 -26.63 5.02
N VAL A 105 -1.55 -26.29 5.98
CA VAL A 105 -0.24 -25.64 5.70
C VAL A 105 0.71 -26.59 4.94
N SER A 106 0.61 -27.90 5.18
CA SER A 106 1.43 -28.91 4.51
C SER A 106 0.95 -29.29 3.09
N SER A 107 -0.23 -28.85 2.66
CA SER A 107 -0.84 -29.28 1.38
C SER A 107 -0.44 -28.44 0.17
N GLY A 108 0.25 -27.31 0.37
CA GLY A 108 0.73 -26.44 -0.70
C GLY A 108 1.14 -25.05 -0.19
N SER A 109 1.75 -24.25 -1.06
CA SER A 109 2.08 -22.86 -0.75
C SER A 109 0.82 -22.05 -0.44
N LEU A 110 0.96 -20.94 0.29
CA LEU A 110 -0.18 -20.05 0.55
C LEU A 110 -0.91 -19.62 -0.74
N ARG A 111 -0.17 -19.43 -1.84
CA ARG A 111 -0.73 -19.14 -3.16
C ARG A 111 -1.63 -20.28 -3.65
N GLN A 112 -1.13 -21.51 -3.68
CA GLN A 112 -1.89 -22.68 -4.12
C GLN A 112 -3.17 -22.87 -3.30
N ARG A 113 -3.08 -22.68 -1.98
CA ARG A 113 -4.26 -22.78 -1.09
C ARG A 113 -5.30 -21.71 -1.38
N LEU A 114 -4.86 -20.48 -1.66
CA LEU A 114 -5.75 -19.38 -2.01
C LEU A 114 -6.37 -19.57 -3.41
N GLU A 115 -5.61 -20.08 -4.37
CA GLU A 115 -6.09 -20.47 -5.71
C GLU A 115 -7.22 -21.52 -5.63
N ILE A 116 -7.06 -22.54 -4.79
CA ILE A 116 -8.13 -23.52 -4.53
C ILE A 116 -9.36 -22.86 -3.92
N HIS A 117 -9.17 -21.98 -2.93
CA HIS A 117 -10.27 -21.28 -2.26
C HIS A 117 -11.07 -20.38 -3.22
N ARG A 118 -10.38 -19.69 -4.14
CA ARG A 118 -11.00 -18.74 -5.08
C ARG A 118 -11.49 -19.37 -6.38
N ALA A 119 -11.43 -20.69 -6.53
CA ALA A 119 -11.94 -21.39 -7.72
C ALA A 119 -13.46 -21.16 -7.95
N LYS A 120 -14.20 -20.68 -6.94
CA LYS A 120 -15.59 -20.24 -7.07
C LYS A 120 -15.67 -18.85 -7.70
N ALA A 121 -16.49 -18.70 -8.75
CA ALA A 121 -16.66 -17.45 -9.49
C ALA A 121 -17.00 -16.23 -8.60
N VAL A 122 -17.80 -16.42 -7.54
CA VAL A 122 -18.16 -15.35 -6.59
C VAL A 122 -16.92 -14.80 -5.86
N CYS A 123 -15.96 -15.67 -5.52
CA CYS A 123 -14.72 -15.29 -4.85
C CYS A 123 -13.73 -14.64 -5.83
N ALA A 124 -13.62 -15.18 -7.04
CA ALA A 124 -12.72 -14.66 -8.07
C ALA A 124 -12.96 -13.17 -8.37
N SER A 125 -14.22 -12.75 -8.50
CA SER A 125 -14.60 -11.37 -8.86
C SER A 125 -13.89 -10.25 -8.07
N CYS A 126 -13.62 -10.49 -6.78
CA CYS A 126 -12.91 -9.53 -5.93
C CYS A 126 -11.42 -9.87 -5.80
N HIS A 127 -11.09 -11.17 -5.76
CA HIS A 127 -9.73 -11.65 -5.59
C HIS A 127 -8.83 -11.43 -6.82
N ASP A 128 -9.41 -11.35 -8.02
CA ASP A 128 -8.70 -11.03 -9.28
C ASP A 128 -7.97 -9.68 -9.21
N ARG A 129 -8.50 -8.72 -8.44
CA ARG A 129 -7.89 -7.39 -8.27
C ARG A 129 -6.86 -7.33 -7.15
N MET A 130 -7.05 -8.18 -6.13
CA MET A 130 -6.44 -8.01 -4.81
C MET A 130 -5.31 -9.00 -4.57
N ASP A 131 -5.53 -10.27 -4.88
CA ASP A 131 -4.55 -11.32 -4.62
C ASP A 131 -3.26 -11.15 -5.42
N PRO A 132 -3.27 -10.76 -6.72
CA PRO A 132 -2.02 -10.54 -7.45
C PRO A 132 -1.12 -9.55 -6.72
N LEU A 133 -1.67 -8.40 -6.31
CA LEU A 133 -0.94 -7.38 -5.54
C LEU A 133 -0.35 -7.94 -4.23
N GLY A 134 -1.09 -8.83 -3.57
CA GLY A 134 -0.61 -9.54 -2.37
C GLY A 134 0.49 -10.56 -2.65
N PHE A 135 0.34 -11.36 -3.71
CA PHE A 135 1.34 -12.35 -4.15
C PHE A 135 2.67 -11.69 -4.48
N GLY A 136 2.65 -10.50 -5.10
CA GLY A 136 3.84 -9.69 -5.36
C GLY A 136 4.67 -9.31 -4.14
N LEU A 137 4.16 -9.55 -2.93
CA LEU A 137 4.88 -9.30 -1.68
C LEU A 137 5.18 -10.57 -0.88
N GLU A 138 4.86 -11.77 -1.38
CA GLU A 138 5.00 -13.00 -0.59
C GLU A 138 6.44 -13.40 -0.30
N ASN A 139 7.42 -12.85 -1.03
CA ASN A 139 8.83 -12.91 -0.64
C ASN A 139 9.14 -12.22 0.69
N PHE A 140 8.21 -11.46 1.25
CA PHE A 140 8.28 -10.94 2.61
C PHE A 140 7.42 -11.76 3.55
N ASP A 141 8.02 -12.25 4.64
CA ASP A 141 7.30 -12.96 5.69
C ASP A 141 6.38 -12.03 6.52
N GLY A 142 5.75 -12.58 7.56
CA GLY A 142 4.81 -11.84 8.41
C GLY A 142 5.41 -10.66 9.18
N ILE A 143 6.74 -10.61 9.36
CA ILE A 143 7.46 -9.50 10.00
C ILE A 143 8.30 -8.71 9.00
N GLY A 144 8.14 -9.00 7.71
CA GLY A 144 8.79 -8.31 6.60
C GLY A 144 10.25 -8.70 6.35
N ALA A 145 10.72 -9.85 6.85
CA ALA A 145 12.00 -10.43 6.44
C ALA A 145 11.87 -11.11 5.06
N TRP A 146 12.97 -11.14 4.29
CA TRP A 146 12.97 -11.78 2.98
C TRP A 146 12.98 -13.31 3.10
N ARG A 147 12.27 -13.99 2.21
CA ARG A 147 12.22 -15.45 2.08
C ARG A 147 12.02 -15.86 0.62
N ASP A 148 12.61 -17.00 0.27
CA ASP A 148 12.46 -17.62 -1.06
C ASP A 148 11.48 -18.81 -1.04
N LYS A 149 11.10 -19.27 0.16
CA LYS A 149 10.18 -20.39 0.38
C LYS A 149 9.10 -20.10 1.41
N ASP A 150 7.94 -20.71 1.21
CA ASP A 150 6.85 -20.82 2.16
C ASP A 150 6.79 -22.27 2.67
N GLY A 151 7.37 -22.53 3.84
CA GLY A 151 7.69 -23.89 4.26
C GLY A 151 8.68 -24.53 3.29
N GLU A 152 8.30 -25.66 2.70
CA GLU A 152 9.12 -26.35 1.69
C GLU A 152 8.88 -25.85 0.25
N PHE A 153 7.84 -25.03 0.04
CA PHE A 153 7.41 -24.63 -1.30
C PHE A 153 8.11 -23.35 -1.76
N PRO A 154 8.63 -23.27 -2.99
CA PRO A 154 9.17 -22.01 -3.53
C PRO A 154 8.08 -20.95 -3.65
N ILE A 155 8.45 -19.70 -3.41
CA ILE A 155 7.54 -18.56 -3.57
C ILE A 155 7.48 -18.14 -5.03
N ASP A 156 6.26 -17.98 -5.53
CA ASP A 156 5.96 -17.34 -6.81
C ASP A 156 5.32 -15.97 -6.53
N PRO A 157 6.10 -14.87 -6.66
CA PRO A 157 5.58 -13.51 -6.46
C PRO A 157 4.96 -12.93 -7.74
N SER A 158 4.80 -13.71 -8.81
CA SER A 158 4.22 -13.19 -10.05
C SER A 158 2.72 -12.89 -9.92
N GLY A 159 2.25 -11.97 -10.75
CA GLY A 159 0.84 -11.61 -10.83
C GLY A 159 0.49 -10.89 -12.12
N GLU A 160 -0.80 -10.94 -12.44
CA GLU A 160 -1.43 -10.22 -13.56
C GLU A 160 -2.58 -9.39 -12.99
N LEU A 161 -2.59 -8.10 -13.30
CA LEU A 161 -3.63 -7.17 -12.89
C LEU A 161 -4.80 -7.19 -13.89
N PRO A 162 -6.00 -6.70 -13.51
CA PRO A 162 -7.18 -6.71 -14.38
C PRO A 162 -7.03 -5.93 -15.70
N ASP A 163 -6.11 -4.99 -15.75
CA ASP A 163 -5.75 -4.22 -16.96
C ASP A 163 -4.74 -4.94 -17.86
N GLY A 164 -4.28 -6.12 -17.46
CA GLY A 164 -3.31 -6.95 -18.17
C GLY A 164 -1.85 -6.65 -17.85
N GLU A 165 -1.55 -5.70 -16.94
CA GLU A 165 -0.18 -5.48 -16.48
C GLU A 165 0.34 -6.71 -15.72
N LYS A 166 1.59 -7.10 -15.98
CA LYS A 166 2.21 -8.30 -15.40
C LYS A 166 3.48 -7.93 -14.65
N PHE A 167 3.75 -8.65 -13.58
CA PHE A 167 4.99 -8.56 -12.82
C PHE A 167 5.41 -9.94 -12.32
N SER A 168 6.70 -10.08 -12.06
CA SER A 168 7.36 -11.29 -11.55
C SER A 168 8.17 -11.02 -10.28
N THR A 169 8.24 -9.78 -9.81
CA THR A 169 9.00 -9.40 -8.61
C THR A 169 8.30 -8.28 -7.82
N PRO A 170 8.61 -8.12 -6.52
CA PRO A 170 8.15 -6.96 -5.75
C PRO A 170 8.60 -5.62 -6.35
N ALA A 171 9.76 -5.58 -7.01
CA ALA A 171 10.27 -4.37 -7.67
C ALA A 171 9.44 -3.99 -8.90
N GLU A 172 9.06 -4.97 -9.72
CA GLU A 172 8.17 -4.75 -10.86
C GLU A 172 6.77 -4.32 -10.43
N LEU A 173 6.22 -4.92 -9.36
CA LEU A 173 4.96 -4.46 -8.77
C LEU A 173 5.03 -2.99 -8.34
N ARG A 174 6.11 -2.57 -7.67
CA ARG A 174 6.28 -1.15 -7.30
C ARG A 174 6.34 -0.25 -8.53
N LYS A 175 7.03 -0.65 -9.60
CA LYS A 175 7.08 0.12 -10.86
C LYS A 175 5.68 0.33 -11.46
N ILE A 176 4.83 -0.70 -11.44
CA ILE A 176 3.43 -0.58 -11.86
C ILE A 176 2.69 0.45 -11.00
N LEU A 177 2.84 0.37 -9.68
CA LEU A 177 2.20 1.33 -8.77
C LEU A 177 2.71 2.77 -8.95
N VAL A 178 3.99 2.96 -9.27
CA VAL A 178 4.55 4.26 -9.66
C VAL A 178 3.94 4.76 -10.97
N GLY A 179 3.66 3.87 -11.92
CA GLY A 179 2.89 4.19 -13.14
C GLY A 179 1.48 4.71 -12.82
N GLN A 180 0.91 4.30 -11.69
CA GLN A 180 -0.39 4.75 -11.18
C GLN A 180 -0.30 5.94 -10.20
N LYS A 181 0.79 6.71 -10.24
CA LYS A 181 1.05 7.85 -9.32
C LYS A 181 -0.08 8.88 -9.25
N GLU A 182 -0.88 9.07 -10.30
CA GLU A 182 -2.05 9.97 -10.27
C GLU A 182 -3.16 9.45 -9.36
N LYS A 183 -3.44 8.14 -9.40
CA LYS A 183 -4.38 7.52 -8.46
C LYS A 183 -3.85 7.61 -7.04
N PHE A 184 -2.56 7.40 -6.86
CA PHE A 184 -1.90 7.56 -5.57
C PHE A 184 -1.98 9.00 -5.04
N LEU A 185 -1.70 9.98 -5.88
CA LEU A 185 -1.85 11.39 -5.52
C LEU A 185 -3.28 11.71 -5.10
N ARG A 186 -4.27 11.26 -5.88
CA ARG A 186 -5.68 11.48 -5.55
C ARG A 186 -6.07 10.81 -4.24
N CYS A 187 -5.61 9.58 -3.99
CA CYS A 187 -5.81 8.89 -2.72
C CYS A 187 -5.20 9.67 -1.54
N ALA A 188 -3.96 10.16 -1.70
CA ALA A 188 -3.27 10.94 -0.68
C ALA A 188 -3.98 12.28 -0.41
N ALA A 189 -4.41 12.97 -1.47
CA ALA A 189 -5.16 14.22 -1.38
C ALA A 189 -6.51 14.04 -0.67
N GLU A 190 -7.25 12.98 -1.00
CA GLU A 190 -8.55 12.69 -0.39
C GLU A 190 -8.43 12.35 1.11
N LYS A 191 -7.44 11.52 1.48
CA LYS A 191 -7.17 11.19 2.88
C LYS A 191 -6.71 12.41 3.66
N LEU A 192 -5.85 13.25 3.08
CA LEU A 192 -5.38 14.47 3.72
C LEU A 192 -6.50 15.50 3.88
N LEU A 193 -7.35 15.67 2.87
CA LEU A 193 -8.53 16.53 2.93
C LEU A 193 -9.54 16.02 3.97
N THR A 194 -9.82 14.72 4.00
CA THR A 194 -10.66 14.07 5.02
C THR A 194 -10.15 14.39 6.43
N TYR A 195 -8.84 14.22 6.66
CA TYR A 195 -8.21 14.57 7.93
C TYR A 195 -8.36 16.06 8.26
N ALA A 196 -8.12 16.95 7.29
CA ALA A 196 -8.18 18.40 7.48
C ALA A 196 -9.61 18.90 7.76
N LEU A 197 -10.62 18.28 7.16
CA LEU A 197 -12.04 18.67 7.33
C LEU A 197 -12.69 18.02 8.55
N GLY A 198 -12.17 16.88 9.03
CA GLY A 198 -12.80 16.08 10.09
C GLY A 198 -14.08 15.36 9.64
N ARG A 199 -14.31 15.26 8.32
CA ARG A 199 -15.41 14.52 7.67
C ARG A 199 -14.93 13.89 6.38
N GLY A 200 -15.66 12.90 5.86
CA GLY A 200 -15.41 12.35 4.53
C GLY A 200 -15.60 13.40 3.43
N VAL A 201 -14.92 13.18 2.31
CA VAL A 201 -15.08 13.99 1.09
C VAL A 201 -16.44 13.70 0.45
N GLU A 202 -17.14 14.75 0.03
CA GLU A 202 -18.46 14.69 -0.59
C GLU A 202 -18.38 14.93 -2.11
N SER A 203 -19.50 14.79 -2.81
CA SER A 203 -19.58 15.08 -4.24
C SER A 203 -19.27 16.55 -4.55
N SER A 204 -19.61 17.46 -3.65
CA SER A 204 -19.35 18.91 -3.74
C SER A 204 -17.85 19.25 -3.66
N ASP A 205 -17.03 18.37 -3.09
CA ASP A 205 -15.59 18.59 -2.90
C ASP A 205 -14.76 18.15 -4.13
N GLN A 206 -15.35 17.44 -5.11
CA GLN A 206 -14.61 16.82 -6.22
C GLN A 206 -13.82 17.84 -7.06
N CYS A 207 -14.40 19.00 -7.37
CA CYS A 207 -13.69 20.06 -8.09
C CYS A 207 -12.46 20.57 -7.32
N ALA A 208 -12.54 20.64 -5.99
CA ALA A 208 -11.41 21.03 -5.17
C ALA A 208 -10.32 19.96 -5.18
N LEU A 209 -10.72 18.68 -5.08
CA LEU A 209 -9.80 17.54 -5.14
C LEU A 209 -9.06 17.48 -6.49
N ASP A 210 -9.76 17.70 -7.60
CA ASP A 210 -9.17 17.74 -8.94
C ASP A 210 -8.16 18.88 -9.07
N ASN A 211 -8.47 20.06 -8.52
CA ASN A 211 -7.56 21.20 -8.51
C ASN A 211 -6.31 20.93 -7.66
N ILE A 212 -6.47 20.34 -6.47
CA ILE A 212 -5.37 19.95 -5.58
C ILE A 212 -4.42 18.98 -6.31
N CYS A 213 -4.98 17.95 -6.96
CA CYS A 213 -4.19 16.96 -7.68
C CYS A 213 -3.43 17.61 -8.86
N ARG A 214 -4.13 18.38 -9.70
CA ARG A 214 -3.49 19.07 -10.84
C ARG A 214 -2.36 19.99 -10.39
N ALA A 215 -2.63 20.86 -9.42
CA ALA A 215 -1.65 21.82 -8.90
C ALA A 215 -0.44 21.15 -8.23
N THR A 216 -0.64 19.97 -7.63
CA THR A 216 0.43 19.16 -7.03
C THR A 216 1.26 18.45 -8.10
N ALA A 217 0.62 17.91 -9.14
CA ALA A 217 1.30 17.27 -10.25
C ALA A 217 2.13 18.27 -11.08
N GLU A 218 1.65 19.50 -11.27
CA GLU A 218 2.37 20.60 -11.93
C GLU A 218 3.63 21.04 -11.17
N ASP A 219 3.70 20.79 -9.86
CA ASP A 219 4.85 21.09 -9.00
C ASP A 219 5.56 19.79 -8.59
N ASP A 220 5.82 18.90 -9.54
CA ASP A 220 6.59 17.65 -9.35
C ASP A 220 6.14 16.79 -8.14
N TYR A 221 4.84 16.79 -7.85
CA TYR A 221 4.23 16.04 -6.74
C TYR A 221 4.77 16.41 -5.35
N ARG A 222 5.28 17.62 -5.16
CA ARG A 222 5.86 18.07 -3.88
C ARG A 222 4.85 17.95 -2.74
N LEU A 223 5.29 17.36 -1.63
CA LEU A 223 4.42 17.21 -0.45
C LEU A 223 3.98 18.57 0.12
N SER A 224 4.84 19.61 0.07
CA SER A 224 4.41 20.95 0.51
C SER A 224 3.28 21.50 -0.34
N ARG A 225 3.32 21.27 -1.67
CA ARG A 225 2.29 21.73 -2.59
C ARG A 225 0.95 21.08 -2.28
N LEU A 226 0.95 19.76 -2.07
CA LEU A 226 -0.23 19.01 -1.65
C LEU A 226 -0.87 19.61 -0.38
N ILE A 227 -0.05 19.85 0.64
CA ILE A 227 -0.52 20.41 1.92
C ILE A 227 -1.09 21.82 1.71
N LEU A 228 -0.38 22.68 0.98
CA LEU A 228 -0.80 24.05 0.71
C LEU A 228 -2.13 24.10 -0.04
N GLU A 229 -2.27 23.29 -1.09
CA GLU A 229 -3.50 23.21 -1.89
C GLU A 229 -4.70 22.71 -1.06
N VAL A 230 -4.48 21.77 -0.13
CA VAL A 230 -5.53 21.35 0.80
C VAL A 230 -5.98 22.50 1.71
N VAL A 231 -5.05 23.21 2.36
CA VAL A 231 -5.40 24.27 3.33
C VAL A 231 -5.88 25.56 2.67
N SER A 232 -5.60 25.77 1.38
CA SER A 232 -6.16 26.89 0.60
C SER A 232 -7.47 26.52 -0.11
N SER A 233 -7.89 25.27 -0.08
CA SER A 233 -9.08 24.80 -0.80
C SER A 233 -10.37 25.40 -0.25
N VAL A 234 -11.39 25.51 -1.10
CA VAL A 234 -12.72 25.99 -0.71
C VAL A 234 -13.34 25.15 0.41
N PRO A 235 -13.31 23.79 0.37
CA PRO A 235 -13.86 22.97 1.45
C PRO A 235 -13.21 23.22 2.82
N PHE A 236 -11.92 23.60 2.85
CA PHE A 236 -11.20 23.88 4.09
C PHE A 236 -11.46 25.29 4.63
N THR A 237 -11.45 26.27 3.74
CA THR A 237 -11.56 27.69 4.10
C THR A 237 -12.99 28.16 4.34
N HIS A 238 -13.98 27.40 3.87
CA HIS A 238 -15.40 27.73 3.98
C HIS A 238 -16.20 26.57 4.57
N ARG A 239 -17.28 26.90 5.27
CA ARG A 239 -18.29 25.92 5.70
C ARG A 239 -19.59 26.19 4.94
N ALA A 240 -20.25 25.12 4.51
CA ALA A 240 -21.62 25.22 4.01
C ALA A 240 -22.52 25.78 5.12
N ALA A 241 -23.35 26.77 4.79
CA ALA A 241 -24.38 27.21 5.71
C ALA A 241 -25.32 26.01 5.98
N PRO A 242 -25.76 25.79 7.24
CA PRO A 242 -26.74 24.76 7.52
C PRO A 242 -27.97 24.99 6.63
N ALA A 243 -28.50 23.90 6.06
CA ALA A 243 -29.72 23.97 5.27
C ALA A 243 -30.84 24.57 6.15
N LYS A 244 -31.51 25.63 5.67
CA LYS A 244 -32.65 26.21 6.38
C LYS A 244 -33.75 25.13 6.49
N GLY A 245 -34.04 24.67 7.71
CA GLY A 245 -35.20 23.81 7.99
C GLY A 245 -34.93 22.46 8.68
N ALA A 246 -33.75 22.22 9.25
CA ALA A 246 -33.56 21.10 10.18
C ALA A 246 -33.68 21.60 11.63
N GLU A 247 -34.92 21.78 12.09
CA GLU A 247 -35.30 21.76 13.51
C GLU A 247 -36.00 20.43 13.83
#